data_AF-A0A6G3WHY8-F1
#
_entry.id   AF-A0A6G3WHY8-F1
#
_cell.length_a   1.000
_cell.length_b   1.000
_cell.length_c   1.000
_cell.angle_alpha   90.00
_cell.angle_beta   90.00
_cell.angle_gamma   90.00
#
_symmetry.space_group_name_H-M   'P 1'
#
loop_
_entity.id
_entity.type
_entity.pdbx_description
1 polymer ?
#
loop_
_entity_poly.entity_id
_entity_poly.type
_entity_poly.pdbx_seq_one_letter_code
_entity_poly.pdbx_strand_id
1 'polypeptide(L)'
;VLRLDSAAWTLPARDDYRVSHVVGEWGREFQLRRDHVPVGESVFTSRLGITGQHAGPWLMLDARDAAEEHGEVWSAALAWSGSRRITVRRDPYGRASWTGGFGHEGLVWKLAAGEHLETPVFTGLYAPDGFGGTSRRWHAFVEEEVLPACPAERPLVFNSWEATEF
;
A
#
# COMPACT_ATOMS: atom_id res chain seq x y z
N VAL A 1 -20.66 12.31 -0.87
CA VAL A 1 -19.82 11.14 -1.22
C VAL A 1 -19.60 10.32 0.03
N LEU A 2 -20.00 9.03 0.00
CA LEU A 2 -19.83 8.09 1.13
C LEU A 2 -18.54 7.26 1.01
N ARG A 3 -18.10 7.00 -0.23
CA ARG A 3 -16.83 6.35 -0.56
C ARG A 3 -16.43 6.73 -1.97
N LEU A 4 -15.13 6.95 -2.17
CA LEU A 4 -14.52 7.21 -3.47
C LEU A 4 -13.10 6.63 -3.43
N ASP A 5 -12.95 5.42 -3.97
CA ASP A 5 -11.65 4.77 -4.05
C ASP A 5 -10.82 5.39 -5.18
N SER A 6 -9.53 5.55 -4.95
CA SER A 6 -8.56 6.14 -5.87
C SER A 6 -8.30 5.27 -7.10
N ALA A 7 -8.36 3.95 -6.95
CA ALA A 7 -8.14 2.99 -8.03
C ALA A 7 -8.69 1.60 -7.71
N ALA A 8 -8.88 0.79 -8.76
CA ALA A 8 -9.28 -0.60 -8.69
C ALA A 8 -8.52 -1.43 -9.74
N TRP A 9 -7.99 -2.58 -9.32
CA TRP A 9 -7.28 -3.51 -10.19
C TRP A 9 -7.93 -4.89 -10.11
N THR A 10 -7.94 -5.59 -11.24
CA THR A 10 -8.40 -6.98 -11.35
C THR A 10 -7.27 -7.84 -11.85
N LEU A 11 -7.01 -8.94 -11.16
CA LEU A 11 -5.98 -9.91 -11.48
C LEU A 11 -6.58 -11.10 -12.27
N PRO A 12 -5.73 -11.86 -12.97
CA PRO A 12 -6.12 -13.14 -13.55
C PRO A 12 -6.73 -14.11 -12.53
N ALA A 13 -7.38 -15.17 -12.99
CA ALA A 13 -7.73 -16.27 -12.11
C ALA A 13 -6.47 -17.09 -11.77
N ARG A 14 -6.33 -17.46 -10.50
CA ARG A 14 -5.30 -18.37 -9.98
C ARG A 14 -5.90 -19.30 -8.93
N ASP A 15 -5.24 -20.44 -8.71
CA ASP A 15 -5.67 -21.41 -7.70
C ASP A 15 -5.59 -20.84 -6.29
N ASP A 16 -4.64 -19.95 -6.03
CA ASP A 16 -4.53 -19.24 -4.77
C ASP A 16 -3.81 -17.89 -4.92
N TYR A 17 -3.94 -17.06 -3.89
CA TYR A 17 -3.22 -15.82 -3.75
C TYR A 17 -2.63 -15.68 -2.34
N ARG A 18 -1.41 -15.14 -2.29
CA ARG A 18 -0.77 -14.67 -1.07
C ARG A 18 -0.65 -13.16 -1.13
N VAL A 19 -0.98 -12.50 -0.02
CA VAL A 19 -0.80 -11.05 0.14
C VAL A 19 0.39 -10.79 1.06
N SER A 20 1.34 -10.00 0.60
CA SER A 20 2.41 -9.45 1.42
C SER A 20 2.08 -8.01 1.79
N HIS A 21 2.21 -7.67 3.07
CA HIS A 21 1.92 -6.33 3.60
C HIS A 21 2.80 -6.04 4.81
N VAL A 22 2.90 -4.79 5.20
CA VAL A 22 3.71 -4.37 6.36
C VAL A 22 2.82 -3.93 7.51
N VAL A 23 3.10 -4.48 8.68
CA VAL A 23 2.44 -4.15 9.95
C VAL A 23 3.48 -3.87 11.02
N GLY A 24 3.07 -3.35 12.16
CA GLY A 24 4.00 -3.11 13.25
C GLY A 24 3.37 -2.44 14.45
N GLU A 25 4.25 -2.09 15.37
CA GLU A 25 3.98 -1.31 16.55
C GLU A 25 5.13 -0.32 16.76
N TRP A 26 5.00 0.57 17.73
CA TRP A 26 6.02 1.56 18.02
C TRP A 26 7.33 0.87 18.39
N GLY A 27 8.42 1.24 17.70
CA GLY A 27 9.73 0.61 17.87
C GLY A 27 9.91 -0.73 17.16
N ARG A 28 8.89 -1.20 16.42
CA ARG A 28 8.92 -2.41 15.59
C ARG A 28 8.09 -2.22 14.32
N GLU A 29 8.35 -1.14 13.60
CA GLU A 29 7.65 -0.77 12.39
C GLU A 29 8.02 -1.69 11.20
N PHE A 30 7.19 -1.65 10.15
CA PHE A 30 7.46 -2.27 8.84
C PHE A 30 7.77 -3.79 8.84
N GLN A 31 7.18 -4.55 9.75
CA GLN A 31 7.32 -6.00 9.78
C GLN A 31 6.53 -6.61 8.61
N LEU A 32 7.25 -7.22 7.67
CA LEU A 32 6.66 -7.90 6.53
C LEU A 32 5.86 -9.13 7.00
N ARG A 33 4.61 -9.18 6.61
CA ARG A 33 3.70 -10.32 6.78
C ARG A 33 3.27 -10.83 5.44
N ARG A 34 3.09 -12.15 5.36
CA ARG A 34 2.63 -12.85 4.16
C ARG A 34 1.48 -13.76 4.56
N ASP A 35 0.28 -13.43 4.12
CA ASP A 35 -0.95 -14.09 4.52
C ASP A 35 -1.67 -14.69 3.30
N HIS A 36 -2.49 -15.72 3.53
CA HIS A 36 -3.41 -16.24 2.53
C HIS A 36 -4.50 -15.20 2.22
N VAL A 37 -4.90 -15.07 0.96
CA VAL A 37 -6.08 -14.27 0.59
C VAL A 37 -7.32 -15.17 0.63
N PRO A 38 -8.20 -15.05 1.65
CA PRO A 38 -9.43 -15.83 1.73
C PRO A 38 -10.38 -15.47 0.58
N VAL A 39 -11.25 -16.42 0.23
CA VAL A 39 -12.45 -16.10 -0.56
C VAL A 39 -13.31 -15.12 0.27
N GLY A 40 -13.70 -14.01 -0.34
CA GLY A 40 -14.28 -12.87 0.35
C GLY A 40 -13.37 -11.65 0.30
N GLU A 41 -13.33 -10.88 1.38
CA GLU A 41 -12.56 -9.63 1.48
C GLU A 41 -11.55 -9.67 2.63
N SER A 42 -10.37 -9.09 2.39
CA SER A 42 -9.39 -8.73 3.39
C SER A 42 -9.13 -7.23 3.33
N VAL A 43 -9.21 -6.56 4.48
CA VAL A 43 -9.17 -5.10 4.58
C VAL A 43 -7.96 -4.64 5.38
N PHE A 44 -7.13 -3.82 4.75
CA PHE A 44 -5.96 -3.17 5.35
C PHE A 44 -6.28 -1.68 5.50
N THR A 45 -6.26 -1.16 6.72
CA THR A 45 -6.82 0.18 7.00
C THR A 45 -6.09 0.89 8.13
N SER A 46 -6.18 2.22 8.13
CA SER A 46 -6.01 3.03 9.33
C SER A 46 -7.25 3.89 9.56
N ARG A 47 -7.70 3.91 10.81
CA ARG A 47 -8.80 4.76 11.31
C ARG A 47 -8.31 5.92 12.20
N LEU A 48 -6.99 6.08 12.32
CA LEU A 48 -6.38 6.97 13.31
C LEU A 48 -6.23 8.42 12.82
N GLY A 49 -6.68 8.74 11.60
CA GLY A 49 -6.41 10.04 10.97
C GLY A 49 -5.00 10.18 10.40
N ILE A 50 -4.12 9.22 10.67
CA ILE A 50 -2.75 9.09 10.17
C ILE A 50 -2.51 7.66 9.66
N THR A 51 -1.49 7.43 8.83
CA THR A 51 -1.08 6.07 8.44
C THR A 51 -0.78 5.20 9.67
N GLY A 52 -0.03 5.75 10.62
CA GLY A 52 0.40 5.05 11.82
C GLY A 52 1.37 3.89 11.53
N GLN A 53 1.72 3.16 12.58
CA GLN A 53 2.65 2.03 12.55
C GLN A 53 1.97 0.66 12.32
N HIS A 54 0.65 0.59 12.49
CA HIS A 54 -0.08 -0.69 12.55
C HIS A 54 -0.21 -1.39 11.20
N ALA A 55 -0.45 -0.65 10.12
CA ALA A 55 -0.63 -1.21 8.78
C ALA A 55 -0.24 -0.19 7.70
N GLY A 56 0.78 -0.51 6.91
CA GLY A 56 1.28 0.37 5.84
C GLY A 56 0.36 0.43 4.61
N PRO A 57 0.32 1.55 3.88
CA PRO A 57 -0.56 1.80 2.73
C PRO A 57 -0.07 1.11 1.45
N TRP A 58 0.40 -0.12 1.58
CA TRP A 58 1.09 -0.86 0.54
C TRP A 58 0.79 -2.35 0.63
N LEU A 59 0.73 -3.03 -0.51
CA LEU A 59 0.63 -4.47 -0.60
C LEU A 59 1.33 -5.04 -1.83
N MET A 60 1.66 -6.33 -1.77
CA MET A 60 2.00 -7.17 -2.92
C MET A 60 1.10 -8.40 -2.93
N LEU A 61 0.74 -8.91 -4.10
CA LEU A 61 0.05 -10.17 -4.31
C LEU A 61 0.88 -11.04 -5.25
N ASP A 62 0.89 -12.34 -4.97
CA ASP A 62 1.49 -13.37 -5.83
C ASP A 62 0.66 -14.66 -5.77
N ALA A 63 0.89 -15.57 -6.72
CA ALA A 63 0.17 -16.84 -6.81
C ALA A 63 0.77 -17.97 -5.95
N ARG A 64 1.47 -17.62 -4.86
CA ARG A 64 2.23 -18.49 -3.94
C ARG A 64 3.49 -19.14 -4.50
N ASP A 65 3.89 -18.77 -5.70
CA ASP A 65 5.05 -19.30 -6.41
C ASP A 65 6.18 -18.25 -6.57
N ALA A 66 5.94 -16.99 -6.22
CA ALA A 66 6.95 -15.95 -6.29
C ALA A 66 8.00 -16.07 -5.17
N ALA A 67 9.24 -15.79 -5.55
CA ALA A 67 10.40 -15.63 -4.69
C ALA A 67 11.09 -14.28 -4.98
N GLU A 68 12.28 -14.04 -4.44
CA GLU A 68 12.97 -12.76 -4.62
C GLU A 68 13.40 -12.49 -6.07
N GLU A 69 13.70 -13.55 -6.84
CA GLU A 69 14.27 -13.44 -8.19
C GLU A 69 13.40 -14.05 -9.29
N HIS A 70 12.23 -14.59 -8.95
CA HIS A 70 11.30 -15.17 -9.93
C HIS A 70 9.84 -15.10 -9.49
N GLY A 71 8.94 -15.23 -10.46
CA GLY A 71 7.50 -15.31 -10.26
C GLY A 71 6.80 -13.97 -10.42
N GLU A 72 5.50 -14.03 -10.72
CA GLU A 72 4.65 -12.87 -10.92
C GLU A 72 4.29 -12.22 -9.59
N VAL A 73 4.53 -10.91 -9.50
CA VAL A 73 4.14 -10.10 -8.36
C VAL A 73 3.38 -8.88 -8.87
N TRP A 74 2.21 -8.68 -8.28
CA TRP A 74 1.42 -7.47 -8.43
C TRP A 74 1.51 -6.65 -7.15
N SER A 75 1.60 -5.33 -7.23
CA SER A 75 1.76 -4.49 -6.04
C SER A 75 1.03 -3.18 -6.20
N ALA A 76 0.66 -2.58 -5.07
CA ALA A 76 0.06 -1.26 -5.07
C ALA A 76 0.42 -0.46 -3.81
N ALA A 77 0.52 0.85 -3.95
CA ALA A 77 0.85 1.79 -2.89
C ALA A 77 -0.05 3.02 -2.95
N LEU A 78 -0.76 3.33 -1.87
CA LEU A 78 -1.62 4.51 -1.76
C LEU A 78 -0.79 5.69 -1.24
N ALA A 79 -0.64 6.75 -2.04
CA ALA A 79 0.04 7.99 -1.68
C ALA A 79 -0.84 8.84 -0.76
N TRP A 80 -1.10 8.34 0.45
CA TRP A 80 -1.95 9.00 1.44
C TRP A 80 -1.46 8.75 2.86
N SER A 81 -1.39 9.81 3.64
CA SER A 81 -0.85 9.77 5.02
C SER A 81 -1.93 9.77 6.10
N GLY A 82 -3.22 9.81 5.72
CA GLY A 82 -4.34 9.87 6.65
C GLY A 82 -5.06 8.54 6.86
N SER A 83 -6.29 8.61 7.37
CA SER A 83 -7.20 7.45 7.38
C SER A 83 -7.39 6.91 5.97
N ARG A 84 -7.37 5.59 5.82
CA ARG A 84 -7.45 4.91 4.51
C ARG A 84 -8.04 3.52 4.63
N ARG A 85 -8.42 2.98 3.48
CA ARG A 85 -8.82 1.59 3.32
C ARG A 85 -8.26 1.03 2.01
N ILE A 86 -7.64 -0.14 2.07
CA ILE A 86 -7.32 -0.98 0.91
C ILE A 86 -8.02 -2.32 1.11
N THR A 87 -8.83 -2.73 0.15
CA THR A 87 -9.60 -3.97 0.21
C THR A 87 -9.14 -4.90 -0.90
N VAL A 88 -8.58 -6.04 -0.53
CA VAL A 88 -8.31 -7.16 -1.42
C VAL A 88 -9.52 -8.08 -1.38
N ARG A 89 -10.03 -8.47 -2.54
CA ARG A 89 -11.14 -9.41 -2.68
C ARG A 89 -10.73 -10.57 -3.56
N ARG A 90 -11.09 -11.79 -3.17
CA ARG A 90 -10.97 -12.99 -4.00
C ARG A 90 -12.33 -13.66 -4.13
N ASP A 91 -12.73 -13.99 -5.36
CA ASP A 91 -13.96 -14.73 -5.61
C ASP A 91 -13.74 -16.26 -5.52
N PRO A 92 -14.83 -17.06 -5.39
CA PRO A 92 -14.72 -18.52 -5.39
C PRO A 92 -14.18 -19.13 -6.70
N TYR A 93 -14.08 -18.33 -7.77
CA TYR A 93 -13.56 -18.73 -9.08
C TYR A 93 -12.07 -18.40 -9.24
N GLY A 94 -11.40 -17.97 -8.16
CA GLY A 94 -9.97 -17.73 -8.15
C GLY A 94 -9.55 -16.37 -8.69
N ARG A 95 -10.47 -15.46 -9.04
CA ARG A 95 -10.10 -14.09 -9.44
C ARG A 95 -9.90 -13.23 -8.21
N ALA A 96 -8.79 -12.49 -8.20
CA ALA A 96 -8.52 -11.48 -7.20
C ALA A 96 -8.70 -10.07 -7.78
N SER A 97 -9.06 -9.13 -6.92
CA SER A 97 -9.13 -7.71 -7.22
C SER A 97 -8.72 -6.94 -5.98
N TRP A 98 -8.19 -5.73 -6.14
CA TRP A 98 -8.05 -4.83 -5.00
C TRP A 98 -8.48 -3.41 -5.35
N THR A 99 -8.95 -2.71 -4.33
CA THR A 99 -9.46 -1.34 -4.40
C THR A 99 -8.97 -0.57 -3.18
N GLY A 100 -8.92 0.75 -3.24
CA GLY A 100 -8.58 1.53 -2.06
C GLY A 100 -8.50 3.01 -2.28
N GLY A 101 -8.47 3.75 -1.18
CA GLY A 101 -8.47 5.20 -1.19
C GLY A 101 -8.39 5.79 0.22
N PHE A 102 -8.53 7.11 0.27
CA PHE A 102 -8.61 7.90 1.48
C PHE A 102 -9.93 7.69 2.23
N GLY A 103 -9.90 8.04 3.52
CA GLY A 103 -11.06 7.99 4.39
C GLY A 103 -11.37 6.59 4.90
N HIS A 104 -12.44 6.53 5.69
CA HIS A 104 -12.96 5.31 6.29
C HIS A 104 -14.47 5.42 6.53
N GLU A 105 -15.14 4.32 6.92
CA GLU A 105 -16.57 4.36 7.25
C GLU A 105 -16.92 5.49 8.23
N GLY A 106 -17.99 6.22 7.96
CA GLY A 106 -18.48 7.33 8.79
C GLY A 106 -18.00 8.71 8.35
N LEU A 107 -17.05 8.80 7.42
CA LEU A 107 -16.62 10.06 6.83
C LEU A 107 -17.49 10.40 5.62
N VAL A 108 -18.11 11.58 5.64
CA VAL A 108 -19.01 12.04 4.58
C VAL A 108 -18.50 13.36 4.02
N TRP A 109 -18.24 13.39 2.72
CA TRP A 109 -17.99 14.65 2.01
C TRP A 109 -19.28 15.17 1.40
N LYS A 110 -19.67 16.37 1.78
CA LYS A 110 -20.74 17.13 1.15
C LYS A 110 -20.11 18.01 0.07
N LEU A 111 -20.55 17.83 -1.16
CA LEU A 111 -20.15 18.68 -2.29
C LEU A 111 -21.33 19.58 -2.64
N ALA A 112 -21.09 20.88 -2.69
CA ALA A 112 -22.01 21.84 -3.28
C ALA A 112 -21.95 21.79 -4.81
N ALA A 113 -22.89 22.47 -5.46
CA ALA A 113 -22.90 22.57 -6.92
C ALA A 113 -21.60 23.25 -7.40
N GLY A 114 -20.88 22.59 -8.31
CA GLY A 114 -19.61 23.07 -8.86
C GLY A 114 -18.36 22.69 -8.07
N GLU A 115 -18.50 22.09 -6.88
CA GLU A 115 -17.36 21.55 -6.13
C GLU A 115 -16.91 20.20 -6.71
N HIS A 116 -15.60 19.94 -6.62
CA HIS A 116 -14.99 18.68 -7.00
C HIS A 116 -14.22 18.08 -5.82
N LEU A 117 -14.02 16.77 -5.87
CA LEU A 117 -13.25 16.01 -4.89
C LEU A 117 -12.17 15.25 -5.63
N GLU A 118 -10.92 15.51 -5.28
CA GLU A 118 -9.76 14.81 -5.82
C GLU A 118 -9.30 13.74 -4.83
N THR A 119 -9.07 12.53 -5.34
CA THR A 119 -8.55 11.42 -4.53
C THR A 119 -7.03 11.41 -4.53
N PRO A 120 -6.37 10.89 -3.48
CA PRO A 120 -4.93 10.64 -3.55
C PRO A 120 -4.59 9.64 -4.65
N VAL A 121 -3.34 9.66 -5.11
CA VAL A 121 -2.84 8.69 -6.09
C VAL A 121 -2.76 7.30 -5.46
N PHE A 122 -3.27 6.29 -6.16
CA PHE A 122 -3.06 4.89 -5.79
C PHE A 122 -2.33 4.19 -6.94
N THR A 123 -1.02 4.02 -6.77
CA THR A 123 -0.13 3.49 -7.82
C THR A 123 -0.17 1.97 -7.80
N GLY A 124 -0.17 1.36 -8.99
CA GLY A 124 -0.10 -0.08 -9.18
C GLY A 124 1.14 -0.46 -10.01
N LEU A 125 1.70 -1.64 -9.72
CA LEU A 125 2.89 -2.19 -10.34
C LEU A 125 2.70 -3.68 -10.62
N TYR A 126 3.26 -4.16 -11.72
CA TYR A 126 3.40 -5.58 -12.03
C TYR A 126 4.86 -5.87 -12.37
N ALA A 127 5.36 -7.02 -11.92
CA ALA A 127 6.69 -7.49 -12.25
C ALA A 127 6.72 -9.04 -12.38
N PRO A 128 7.33 -9.59 -13.43
CA PRO A 128 7.45 -11.04 -13.62
C PRO A 128 8.71 -11.66 -12.99
N ASP A 129 9.57 -10.84 -12.40
CA ASP A 129 10.93 -11.17 -11.91
C ASP A 129 11.01 -11.15 -10.37
N GLY A 130 9.91 -11.52 -9.69
CA GLY A 130 9.86 -11.73 -8.25
C GLY A 130 9.77 -10.47 -7.38
N PHE A 131 9.85 -10.68 -6.06
CA PHE A 131 9.73 -9.63 -5.05
C PHE A 131 10.88 -8.60 -5.12
N GLY A 132 12.10 -9.06 -5.42
CA GLY A 132 13.25 -8.19 -5.58
C GLY A 132 13.11 -7.29 -6.81
N GLY A 133 12.65 -7.85 -7.93
CA GLY A 133 12.33 -7.09 -9.14
C GLY A 133 11.25 -6.03 -8.91
N THR A 134 10.21 -6.40 -8.18
CA THR A 134 9.13 -5.48 -7.80
C THR A 134 9.64 -4.37 -6.89
N SER A 135 10.45 -4.69 -5.89
CA SER A 135 11.02 -3.71 -4.94
C SER A 135 11.92 -2.69 -5.64
N ARG A 136 12.79 -3.13 -6.57
CA ARG A 136 13.63 -2.23 -7.36
C ARG A 136 12.81 -1.25 -8.21
N ARG A 137 11.71 -1.70 -8.81
CA ARG A 137 10.81 -0.82 -9.57
C ARG A 137 10.09 0.18 -8.68
N TRP A 138 9.69 -0.21 -7.47
CA TRP A 138 9.16 0.74 -6.49
C TRP A 138 10.20 1.79 -6.09
N HIS A 139 11.44 1.38 -5.81
CA HIS A 139 12.50 2.31 -5.45
C HIS A 139 12.77 3.31 -6.58
N ALA A 140 12.91 2.84 -7.82
CA ALA A 140 13.08 3.71 -8.99
C ALA A 140 11.91 4.68 -9.16
N PHE A 141 10.66 4.18 -9.09
CA PHE A 141 9.48 5.04 -9.17
C PHE A 141 9.45 6.12 -8.08
N VAL A 142 9.77 5.77 -6.83
CA VAL A 142 9.77 6.74 -5.73
C VAL A 142 10.88 7.77 -5.92
N GLU A 143 12.06 7.36 -6.37
CA GLU A 143 13.19 8.25 -6.62
C GLU A 143 12.95 9.19 -7.80
N GLU A 144 12.38 8.70 -8.89
CA GLU A 144 12.19 9.43 -10.14
C GLU A 144 10.94 10.33 -10.12
N GLU A 145 9.83 9.87 -9.51
CA GLU A 145 8.51 10.49 -9.69
C GLU A 145 7.88 11.03 -8.40
N VAL A 146 8.36 10.64 -7.22
CA VAL A 146 7.69 10.97 -5.95
C VAL A 146 8.53 11.90 -5.07
N LEU A 147 9.81 11.59 -4.90
CA LEU A 147 10.68 12.39 -4.04
C LEU A 147 10.96 13.75 -4.71
N PRO A 148 10.93 14.86 -3.95
CA PRO A 148 11.46 16.11 -4.47
C PRO A 148 12.95 15.96 -4.74
N ALA A 149 13.49 16.80 -5.63
CA ALA A 149 14.92 16.83 -5.92
C ALA A 149 15.74 16.88 -4.62
N CYS A 150 16.47 15.79 -4.33
CA CYS A 150 17.30 15.66 -3.15
C CYS A 150 18.77 15.50 -3.55
N PRO A 151 19.72 15.98 -2.72
CA PRO A 151 21.13 15.71 -2.92
C PRO A 151 21.39 14.20 -2.97
N ALA A 152 22.27 13.76 -3.88
CA ALA A 152 22.67 12.36 -3.98
C ALA A 152 23.33 11.85 -2.68
N GLU A 153 24.06 12.74 -1.99
CA GLU A 153 24.64 12.47 -0.68
C GLU A 153 23.86 13.22 0.40
N ARG A 154 23.34 12.47 1.37
CA ARG A 154 22.68 13.05 2.55
C ARG A 154 23.75 13.40 3.61
N PRO A 155 23.66 14.56 4.28
CA PRO A 155 24.63 14.95 5.28
C PRO A 155 24.62 13.98 6.47
N LEU A 156 25.79 13.71 7.05
CA LEU A 156 25.89 13.07 8.35
C LEU A 156 25.36 14.03 9.42
N VAL A 157 24.35 13.60 10.17
CA VAL A 157 23.71 14.41 11.22
C VAL A 157 23.92 13.79 12.59
N PHE A 158 24.07 14.65 13.61
CA PHE A 158 23.97 14.28 15.01
C PHE A 158 22.64 14.79 15.55
N ASN A 159 21.84 13.89 16.14
CA ASN A 159 20.58 14.23 16.81
C ASN A 159 20.75 14.00 18.31
N SER A 160 20.55 15.05 19.12
CA SER A 160 20.81 15.01 20.57
C SER A 160 19.68 14.37 21.39
N TRP A 161 18.57 13.99 20.77
CA TRP A 161 17.36 13.52 21.46
C TRP A 161 17.62 12.44 22.52
N GLU A 162 18.32 11.36 22.15
CA GLU A 162 18.67 10.28 23.09
C GLU A 162 19.86 10.61 24.00
N ALA A 163 20.66 11.63 23.65
CA ALA A 163 21.89 11.97 24.38
C ALA A 163 21.63 12.90 25.56
N THR A 164 20.65 13.80 25.44
CA THR A 164 20.40 14.85 26.44
C THR A 164 19.02 14.81 27.05
N GLU A 165 18.05 14.10 26.45
CA GLU A 165 16.64 14.19 26.82
C GLU A 165 16.17 15.66 26.91
N PHE A 166 15.40 16.05 27.95
CA PHE A 166 14.80 17.37 28.14
C PHE A 166 15.40 18.18 29.30
#